data_AF-A0AAW6YNM2-F1
#
_entry.id   AF-A0AAW6YNM2-F1
#
_cell.length_a   1.000
_cell.length_b   1.000
_cell.length_c   1.000
_cell.angle_alpha   90.00
_cell.angle_beta   90.00
_cell.angle_gamma   90.00
#
_symmetry.space_group_name_H-M   'P 1'
#
loop_
_entity.id
_entity.type
_entity.pdbx_description
1 polymer ?
#
loop_
_entity_poly.entity_id
_entity_poly.type
_entity_poly.pdbx_seq_one_letter_code
_entity_poly.pdbx_strand_id
1 'polypeptide(L)'
;YDALGSRQLKDKDLEALRAAGGVASAFFGYSTWIQNFRLNFRNHRKIVVIDGRVGYIGGFNIAKEYIGKGPLGYWRDTHLRVVGEAVQALQSRFVVDLYASTDEDTSLL
;
A
#
# COMPACT_ATOMS: atom_id res chain seq x y z
N TYR A 1 -3.07 -2.76 2.97
CA TYR A 1 -3.66 -2.39 1.67
C TYR A 1 -4.94 -1.61 1.87
N ASP A 2 -5.39 -0.84 0.87
CA ASP A 2 -6.66 -0.09 0.92
C ASP A 2 -7.84 -1.03 0.69
N ALA A 3 -8.71 -1.21 1.68
CA ALA A 3 -9.84 -2.13 1.60
C ALA A 3 -10.84 -1.75 0.49
N LEU A 4 -11.05 -0.46 0.24
CA LEU A 4 -11.97 0.02 -0.80
C LEU A 4 -11.33 -0.01 -2.19
N GLY A 5 -10.05 0.33 -2.28
CA GLY A 5 -9.27 0.29 -3.53
C GLY A 5 -8.95 -1.14 -3.99
N SER A 6 -8.92 -2.09 -3.07
CA SER A 6 -8.50 -3.47 -3.32
C SER A 6 -9.66 -4.47 -3.18
N ARG A 7 -10.89 -4.08 -3.51
CA ARG A 7 -12.09 -4.95 -3.37
C ARG A 7 -12.01 -6.29 -4.11
N GLN A 8 -11.14 -6.38 -5.12
CA GLN A 8 -10.91 -7.62 -5.88
C GLN A 8 -9.82 -8.51 -5.27
N LEU A 9 -9.01 -7.98 -4.34
CA LEU A 9 -7.96 -8.73 -3.63
C LEU A 9 -8.61 -9.70 -2.64
N LYS A 10 -8.29 -10.98 -2.76
CA LYS A 10 -8.78 -12.05 -1.88
C LYS A 10 -7.65 -12.54 -0.99
N ASP A 11 -7.99 -13.17 0.13
CA ASP A 11 -6.97 -13.71 1.05
C ASP A 11 -6.02 -14.70 0.39
N LYS A 12 -6.53 -15.52 -0.54
CA LYS A 12 -5.70 -16.45 -1.34
C LYS A 12 -4.60 -15.75 -2.16
N ASP A 13 -4.83 -14.50 -2.57
CA ASP A 13 -3.85 -13.73 -3.34
C ASP A 13 -2.69 -13.25 -2.45
N LEU A 14 -2.89 -13.27 -1.12
CA LEU A 14 -1.90 -12.91 -0.10
C LEU A 14 -1.27 -14.12 0.59
N GLU A 15 -1.76 -15.33 0.35
CA GLU A 15 -1.25 -16.56 0.98
C GLU A 15 0.25 -16.76 0.72
N ALA A 16 0.70 -16.61 -0.52
CA ALA A 16 2.11 -16.77 -0.87
C ALA A 16 3.01 -15.74 -0.15
N LEU A 17 2.52 -14.49 -0.01
CA LEU A 17 3.23 -13.45 0.71
C LEU A 17 3.33 -13.80 2.21
N ARG A 18 2.21 -14.18 2.81
CA ARG A 18 2.14 -14.55 4.24
C ARG A 18 2.97 -15.79 4.55
N ALA A 19 2.94 -16.81 3.68
CA ALA A 19 3.75 -18.01 3.82
C ALA A 19 5.26 -17.73 3.75
N ALA A 20 5.68 -16.68 3.06
CA ALA A 20 7.06 -16.20 3.03
C ALA A 20 7.43 -15.31 4.24
N GLY A 21 6.53 -15.16 5.22
CA GLY A 21 6.71 -14.30 6.40
C GLY A 21 6.31 -12.84 6.20
N GLY A 22 5.70 -12.49 5.07
CA GLY A 22 5.23 -11.13 4.80
C GLY A 22 3.95 -10.78 5.54
N VAL A 23 3.86 -9.55 6.04
CA VAL A 23 2.67 -9.03 6.74
C VAL A 23 1.79 -8.25 5.77
N ALA A 24 0.49 -8.55 5.76
CA ALA A 24 -0.50 -7.84 4.97
C ALA A 24 -1.79 -7.65 5.75
N SER A 25 -2.12 -6.38 6.04
CA SER A 25 -3.37 -5.99 6.70
C SER A 25 -4.13 -4.91 5.92
N ALA A 26 -5.45 -4.91 6.06
CA ALA A 26 -6.33 -3.90 5.50
C ALA A 26 -6.27 -2.62 6.35
N PHE A 27 -5.98 -1.47 5.72
CA PHE A 27 -5.94 -0.18 6.39
C PHE A 27 -7.37 0.28 6.71
N PHE A 28 -7.68 0.38 8.01
CA PHE A 28 -8.97 0.75 8.61
C PHE A 28 -10.20 0.14 7.92
N GLY A 29 -10.74 -0.90 8.57
CA GLY A 29 -11.96 -1.59 8.17
C GLY A 29 -13.19 -0.70 8.28
N TYR A 30 -14.01 -0.76 7.24
CA TYR A 30 -15.39 -0.31 7.20
C TYR A 30 -16.16 -0.80 8.45
N SER A 31 -16.46 0.11 9.39
CA SER A 31 -17.52 -0.16 10.37
C SER A 31 -18.85 -0.05 9.64
N THR A 32 -19.54 -1.17 9.51
CA THR A 32 -20.77 -1.38 8.74
C THR A 32 -21.99 -0.62 9.27
N TRP A 33 -21.88 0.26 10.27
CA TRP A 33 -23.05 0.67 11.05
C TRP A 33 -23.31 2.16 11.24
N ILE A 34 -22.43 3.07 10.77
CA ILE A 34 -22.68 4.52 10.94
C ILE A 34 -22.32 5.26 9.65
N GLN A 35 -23.33 5.94 9.07
CA GLN A 35 -23.29 6.87 7.94
C GLN A 35 -21.90 7.48 7.66
N ASN A 36 -21.26 7.02 6.60
CA ASN A 36 -19.85 7.30 6.28
C ASN A 36 -19.66 8.68 5.61
N PHE A 37 -19.55 9.76 6.38
CA PHE A 37 -18.91 11.02 5.93
C PHE A 37 -17.37 10.89 5.82
N ARG A 38 -16.80 9.71 6.10
CA ARG A 38 -15.36 9.44 6.12
C ARG A 38 -14.84 8.57 4.97
N LEU A 39 -15.61 8.36 3.90
CA LEU A 39 -15.18 7.57 2.72
C LEU A 39 -13.86 8.05 2.09
N ASN A 40 -13.49 9.32 2.33
CA ASN A 40 -12.26 9.91 1.82
C ASN A 40 -11.02 9.58 2.66
N PHE A 41 -11.16 8.99 3.86
CA PHE A 41 -10.03 8.57 4.70
C PHE A 41 -9.50 7.19 4.26
N ARG A 42 -8.91 7.16 3.06
CA ARG A 42 -8.32 5.95 2.47
C ARG A 42 -6.80 6.02 2.46
N ASN A 43 -6.17 4.85 2.53
CA ASN A 43 -4.75 4.74 2.27
C ASN A 43 -4.49 4.83 0.76
N HIS A 44 -4.20 6.03 0.27
CA HIS A 44 -3.93 6.27 -1.16
C HIS A 44 -2.43 6.47 -1.47
N ARG A 45 -1.54 6.28 -0.50
CA ARG A 45 -0.09 6.41 -0.72
C ARG A 45 0.41 5.15 -1.43
N LYS A 46 1.25 5.33 -2.46
CA LYS A 46 1.98 4.24 -3.12
C LYS A 46 3.44 4.39 -2.76
N ILE A 47 3.88 3.61 -1.79
CA ILE A 47 5.22 3.65 -1.21
C ILE A 47 5.79 2.24 -1.30
N VAL A 48 7.04 2.14 -1.78
CA VAL A 48 7.85 0.93 -1.68
C VAL A 48 9.16 1.33 -1.02
N VAL A 49 9.60 0.56 -0.03
CA VAL A 49 10.90 0.71 0.63
C VAL A 49 11.63 -0.62 0.56
N ILE A 50 12.89 -0.59 0.14
CA ILE A 50 13.75 -1.76 0.00
C ILE A 50 15.00 -1.52 0.85
N ASP A 51 15.21 -2.41 1.82
CA ASP A 51 16.35 -2.43 2.75
C ASP A 51 16.62 -1.09 3.48
N GLY A 52 15.61 -0.23 3.59
CA GLY A 52 15.73 1.14 4.13
C GLY A 52 16.63 2.07 3.31
N ARG A 53 17.00 1.69 2.08
CA ARG A 53 18.00 2.40 1.25
C ARG A 53 17.45 2.91 -0.07
N VAL A 54 16.44 2.22 -0.63
CA VAL A 54 15.78 2.60 -1.88
C VAL A 54 14.30 2.76 -1.63
N GLY A 55 13.75 3.91 -2.00
CA GLY A 55 12.34 4.22 -1.92
C GLY A 55 11.73 4.49 -3.30
N TYR A 56 10.48 4.11 -3.48
CA TYR A 56 9.67 4.53 -4.62
C TYR A 56 8.38 5.19 -4.12
N ILE A 57 8.04 6.33 -4.72
CA ILE A 57 6.80 7.06 -4.45
C ILE A 57 6.27 7.74 -5.71
N GLY A 58 4.96 7.80 -5.88
CA GLY A 58 4.32 8.48 -7.01
C GLY A 58 2.86 8.11 -7.18
N GLY A 59 2.35 8.22 -8.41
CA GLY A 59 0.95 7.99 -8.74
C GLY A 59 0.59 6.54 -9.12
N PHE A 60 1.54 5.78 -9.69
CA PHE A 60 1.29 4.38 -10.08
C PHE A 60 1.00 3.47 -8.90
N ASN A 61 -0.05 2.65 -9.02
CA ASN A 61 -0.19 1.42 -8.24
C ASN A 61 0.56 0.27 -8.94
N ILE A 62 0.61 -0.91 -8.30
CA ILE A 62 1.17 -2.12 -8.91
C ILE A 62 0.03 -2.89 -9.58
N ALA A 63 -0.11 -2.76 -10.89
CA ALA A 63 -1.20 -3.39 -11.64
C ALA A 63 -0.84 -3.57 -13.12
N LYS A 64 -1.45 -4.56 -13.79
CA LYS A 64 -1.20 -4.84 -15.22
C LYS A 64 -1.83 -3.77 -16.13
N GLU A 65 -2.81 -3.05 -15.64
CA GLU A 65 -3.61 -2.07 -16.35
C GLU A 65 -2.75 -0.88 -16.83
N TYR A 66 -1.64 -0.60 -16.15
CA TYR A 66 -0.70 0.46 -16.49
C TYR A 66 0.21 0.15 -17.68
N ILE A 67 0.23 -1.09 -18.19
CA ILE A 67 1.14 -1.48 -19.28
C ILE A 67 0.67 -1.05 -20.68
N GLY A 68 -0.45 -0.34 -20.78
CA GLY A 68 -0.97 0.17 -22.05
C GLY A 68 -1.80 -0.82 -22.87
N LYS A 69 -2.02 -2.04 -22.37
CA LYS A 69 -2.71 -3.13 -23.10
C LYS A 69 -4.13 -3.43 -22.60
N GLY A 70 -4.65 -2.58 -21.72
CA GLY A 70 -5.95 -2.75 -21.08
C GLY A 70 -6.89 -1.56 -21.31
N PRO A 71 -8.05 -1.54 -20.63
CA PRO A 71 -9.06 -0.50 -20.79
C PRO A 71 -8.58 0.90 -20.39
N LEU A 72 -7.52 1.01 -19.59
CA LEU A 72 -6.88 2.30 -19.26
C LEU A 72 -6.13 2.91 -20.46
N GLY A 73 -5.81 2.13 -21.49
CA GLY A 73 -5.01 2.59 -22.63
C GLY A 73 -3.63 3.09 -22.21
N TYR A 74 -3.07 4.03 -22.98
CA TYR A 74 -1.82 4.70 -22.60
C TYR A 74 -2.01 5.53 -21.33
N TRP A 75 -1.48 5.01 -20.21
CA TRP A 75 -1.56 5.68 -18.92
C TRP A 75 -0.29 6.47 -18.64
N ARG A 76 -0.42 7.78 -18.51
CA ARG A 76 0.70 8.67 -18.14
C ARG A 76 0.59 9.02 -16.66
N ASP A 77 1.63 8.69 -15.91
CA ASP A 77 1.77 9.05 -14.50
C ASP A 77 3.25 9.27 -14.17
N THR A 78 3.55 9.73 -12.96
CA THR A 78 4.91 10.01 -12.48
C THR A 78 5.23 9.16 -11.26
N HIS A 79 6.43 8.57 -11.25
CA HIS A 79 6.99 7.89 -10.09
C HIS A 79 8.44 8.33 -9.92
N LEU A 80 8.85 8.47 -8.67
CA LEU A 80 10.20 8.85 -8.29
C LEU A 80 10.87 7.68 -7.60
N ARG A 81 12.14 7.46 -7.94
CA ARG A 81 13.06 6.65 -7.14
C ARG A 81 13.84 7.59 -6.24
N VAL A 82 13.83 7.31 -4.95
CA VAL A 82 14.55 8.03 -3.90
C VAL A 82 15.62 7.11 -3.35
N VAL A 83 16.83 7.63 -3.13
CA VAL A 83 17.96 6.89 -2.55
C VAL A 83 18.62 7.76 -1.48
N GLY A 84 19.14 7.13 -0.44
CA GLY A 84 19.79 7.81 0.68
C GLY A 84 18.82 8.11 1.83
N GLU A 85 19.21 9.04 2.71
CA GLU A 85 18.53 9.26 4.00
C GLU A 85 17.04 9.62 3.87
N ALA A 86 16.65 10.26 2.77
CA ALA A 86 15.24 10.60 2.49
C ALA A 86 14.31 9.37 2.45
N VAL A 87 14.83 8.16 2.24
CA VAL A 87 14.05 6.91 2.28
C VAL A 87 13.51 6.63 3.68
N GLN A 88 14.18 7.10 4.73
CA GLN A 88 13.73 6.91 6.12
C GLN A 88 12.36 7.54 6.37
N ALA A 89 12.07 8.70 5.76
CA ALA A 89 10.75 9.31 5.86
C ALA A 89 9.64 8.44 5.23
N LEU A 90 9.96 7.75 4.12
CA LEU A 90 9.04 6.81 3.46
C LEU A 90 8.83 5.55 4.32
N GLN A 91 9.91 5.02 4.91
CA GLN A 91 9.84 3.86 5.81
C GLN A 91 9.01 4.17 7.04
N SER A 92 9.30 5.27 7.74
CA SER A 92 8.54 5.70 8.92
C SER A 92 7.06 5.85 8.60
N ARG A 93 6.71 6.47 7.45
CA ARG A 93 5.31 6.57 7.04
C ARG A 93 4.68 5.21 6.84
N PHE A 94 5.35 4.31 6.12
CA PHE A 94 4.87 2.95 5.88
C PHE A 94 4.64 2.17 7.19
N VAL A 95 5.61 2.20 8.12
CA VAL A 95 5.52 1.50 9.41
C VAL A 95 4.36 2.05 10.25
N VAL A 96 4.18 3.37 10.33
CA VAL A 96 3.04 3.97 11.06
C VAL A 96 1.71 3.51 10.46
N ASP A 97 1.61 3.40 9.14
CA ASP A 97 0.38 2.90 8.50
C ASP A 97 0.15 1.41 8.75
N LEU A 98 1.22 0.62 8.74
CA LEU A 98 1.14 -0.82 9.03
C LEU A 98 0.71 -1.03 10.48
N TYR A 99 1.38 -0.39 11.44
CA TYR A 99 1.05 -0.44 12.87
C TYR A 99 -0.39 0.01 13.14
N ALA A 100 -0.86 1.08 12.51
CA ALA A 100 -2.24 1.52 12.64
C ALA A 100 -3.27 0.55 12.04
N SER A 101 -2.83 -0.44 11.26
CA SER A 101 -3.67 -1.44 10.59
C SER A 101 -3.52 -2.84 11.17
N THR A 102 -2.55 -3.09 12.05
CA THR A 102 -2.22 -4.42 12.59
C THR A 102 -2.24 -4.37 14.10
N ASP A 103 -2.70 -5.46 14.74
CA ASP A 103 -2.52 -5.65 16.19
C ASP A 103 -1.12 -6.22 16.53
N GLU A 104 -0.25 -6.37 15.53
CA GLU A 104 1.10 -6.91 15.67
C GLU A 104 2.12 -5.83 16.07
N ASP A 105 3.09 -6.20 16.91
CA ASP A 105 4.21 -5.34 17.28
C ASP A 105 5.19 -5.23 16.09
N THR A 106 5.14 -4.09 15.40
CA THR A 106 6.03 -3.78 14.27
C THR A 106 7.31 -3.08 14.69
N SER A 107 7.68 -3.05 15.97
CA SER A 107 8.88 -2.35 16.49
C SER A 107 10.21 -2.84 15.90
N LEU A 108 10.19 -3.96 15.19
CA LEU A 108 11.36 -4.57 14.52
C LEU A 108 11.49 -4.19 13.03
N LEU A 109 10.60 -3.36 12.48
CA LEU A 109 10.60 -2.85 11.08
C LEU A 109 11.03 -1.38 11.00
#